data_AF-A0A379DJ03-F1
#
_entry.id   AF-A0A379DJ03-F1
#
_cell.length_a   1.000
_cell.length_b   1.000
_cell.length_c   1.000
_cell.angle_alpha   90.00
_cell.angle_beta   90.00
_cell.angle_gamma   90.00
#
_symmetry.space_group_name_H-M   'P 1'
#
loop_
_entity.id
_entity.type
_entity.pdbx_description
1 polymer ?
#
loop_
_entity_poly.entity_id
_entity_poly.type
_entity_poly.pdbx_seq_one_letter_code
_entity_poly.pdbx_strand_id
1 'polypeptide(L)'
;MYNLKFVSNSIIASIALLTVFLGFTGCKDNDDRFEMPYLKIESPYQDGGTLKFDKEGGTISIKMNTNRNWHVEKGDSWFEVSPDKGHDGSHVITVSIGKNPGAGRLSVLKIKTLSSTVSFVIDQKGEENGGGDVLPPDDEEKPKPEPEPEPAGGIPELLNMGKALSIDKGTMVVDKEITFRAVVTTDYNGKNFPFRAYHHVQDTEGNAIVLTVSKGGEAYAFGTKLTVKAKGCKLTNYSGTIQLEVTNDKVVAQPNHPITPKTVTIPDIMSGKYDLAYVKVEDVHIENPEGKLYDGTFSTKRHKVVDEKNNWLNMEIWKTAVFGGDSTPKGRGSIIAVVTVSMSKDGQKTYRNLRPSVRADIALEN
;
A
#
# COMPACT_ATOMS: atom_id res chain seq x y z
N MET A 1 -2.17 -73.16 70.49
CA MET A 1 -1.23 -72.14 70.98
C MET A 1 -1.66 -70.79 70.43
N TYR A 2 -2.32 -70.00 71.29
CA TYR A 2 -2.71 -68.62 71.03
C TYR A 2 -1.49 -67.69 71.20
N ASN A 3 -1.27 -66.74 70.28
CA ASN A 3 -1.52 -65.32 70.60
C ASN A 3 -1.17 -64.38 69.43
N LEU A 4 -2.26 -63.83 68.90
CA LEU A 4 -2.44 -62.48 68.37
C LEU A 4 -1.67 -61.42 69.18
N LYS A 5 -1.10 -60.40 68.51
CA LYS A 5 -1.28 -58.98 68.91
C LYS A 5 -1.31 -58.06 67.68
N PHE A 6 -2.52 -57.57 67.41
CA PHE A 6 -2.85 -56.26 66.85
C PHE A 6 -2.13 -55.13 67.64
N VAL A 7 -1.95 -53.89 67.17
CA VAL A 7 -2.99 -52.86 66.94
C VAL A 7 -2.43 -51.64 66.16
N SER A 8 -3.33 -51.11 65.33
CA SER A 8 -3.48 -49.85 64.57
C SER A 8 -2.46 -48.68 64.62
N ASN A 9 -2.32 -48.05 63.45
CA ASN A 9 -2.52 -46.61 63.27
C ASN A 9 -3.33 -46.37 61.98
N SER A 10 -4.29 -45.45 62.07
CA SER A 10 -5.39 -45.23 61.11
C SER A 10 -5.16 -43.99 60.23
N ILE A 11 -6.08 -43.79 59.26
CA ILE A 11 -6.44 -42.54 58.51
C ILE A 11 -5.70 -42.36 57.16
N ILE A 12 -6.28 -42.18 55.96
CA ILE A 12 -7.66 -42.02 55.42
C ILE A 12 -7.68 -42.44 53.92
N ALA A 13 -8.82 -43.04 53.54
CA ALA A 13 -9.49 -43.26 52.25
C ALA A 13 -8.84 -42.94 50.88
N SER A 14 -8.98 -43.91 49.96
CA SER A 14 -9.22 -43.67 48.52
C SER A 14 -10.12 -44.78 47.97
N ILE A 15 -11.34 -44.44 47.56
CA ILE A 15 -12.35 -45.34 46.99
C ILE A 15 -12.84 -44.79 45.65
N ALA A 16 -12.98 -45.74 44.70
CA ALA A 16 -13.82 -45.79 43.50
C ALA A 16 -13.48 -44.88 42.30
N LEU A 17 -13.16 -45.43 41.12
CA LEU A 17 -13.96 -46.16 40.12
C LEU A 17 -14.84 -45.22 39.25
N LEU A 18 -14.59 -45.21 37.91
CA LEU A 18 -15.53 -45.56 36.82
C LEU A 18 -15.40 -44.67 35.54
N THR A 19 -15.34 -45.35 34.38
CA THR A 19 -15.93 -45.00 33.04
C THR A 19 -15.39 -43.80 32.21
N VAL A 20 -15.35 -43.74 30.86
CA VAL A 20 -15.21 -44.61 29.65
C VAL A 20 -14.83 -43.63 28.49
N PHE A 21 -14.32 -44.16 27.38
CA PHE A 21 -14.67 -43.83 25.98
C PHE A 21 -13.76 -42.91 25.13
N LEU A 22 -13.48 -43.47 23.94
CA LEU A 22 -13.13 -42.86 22.66
C LEU A 22 -11.66 -42.47 22.43
N GLY A 23 -10.88 -43.48 22.03
CA GLY A 23 -9.73 -43.27 21.16
C GLY A 23 -10.21 -42.78 19.80
N PHE A 24 -10.30 -41.46 19.64
CA PHE A 24 -10.32 -40.86 18.33
C PHE A 24 -8.95 -41.08 17.68
N THR A 25 -9.00 -41.69 16.51
CA THR A 25 -7.95 -41.70 15.50
C THR A 25 -7.32 -40.31 15.44
N GLY A 26 -5.99 -40.24 15.65
CA GLY A 26 -5.24 -39.04 15.36
C GLY A 26 -5.40 -38.69 13.88
N CYS A 27 -6.32 -37.79 13.58
CA CYS A 27 -6.22 -36.98 12.39
C CYS A 27 -4.89 -36.26 12.51
N LYS A 28 -3.97 -36.62 11.61
CA LYS A 28 -2.82 -35.79 11.28
C LYS A 28 -3.40 -34.43 10.93
N ASP A 29 -3.21 -33.44 11.79
CA ASP A 29 -3.40 -32.03 11.44
C ASP A 29 -2.44 -31.78 10.27
N ASN A 30 -2.96 -31.86 9.05
CA ASN A 30 -2.34 -31.18 7.93
C ASN A 30 -2.61 -29.70 8.17
N ASP A 31 -1.62 -29.05 8.78
CA ASP A 31 -1.50 -27.61 8.88
C ASP A 31 -1.28 -27.03 7.48
N ASP A 32 -2.34 -27.06 6.66
CA ASP A 32 -2.39 -26.40 5.36
C ASP A 32 -2.56 -24.90 5.62
N ARG A 33 -1.45 -24.24 5.98
CA ARG A 33 -1.37 -22.77 6.04
C ARG A 33 -1.81 -22.21 4.69
N PHE A 34 -3.05 -21.72 4.62
CA PHE A 34 -3.60 -21.11 3.42
C PHE A 34 -2.83 -19.82 3.08
N GLU A 35 -1.88 -19.91 2.16
CA GLU A 35 -1.17 -18.73 1.66
C GLU A 35 -2.01 -17.98 0.62
N MET A 36 -2.29 -16.70 0.90
CA MET A 36 -3.04 -15.83 -0.01
C MET A 36 -2.36 -15.75 -1.39
N PRO A 37 -3.13 -15.80 -2.50
CA PRO A 37 -2.57 -15.68 -3.84
C PRO A 37 -1.86 -14.33 -4.02
N TYR A 38 -0.66 -14.34 -4.58
CA TYR A 38 0.04 -13.12 -4.98
C TYR A 38 0.74 -13.28 -6.31
N LEU A 39 0.90 -12.16 -7.02
CA LEU A 39 1.75 -11.98 -8.18
C LEU A 39 2.47 -10.64 -8.03
N LYS A 40 3.79 -10.67 -7.86
CA LYS A 40 4.64 -9.50 -7.66
C LYS A 40 5.57 -9.34 -8.85
N ILE A 41 5.67 -8.13 -9.40
CA ILE A 41 6.68 -7.77 -10.40
C ILE A 41 7.82 -7.05 -9.69
N GLU A 42 9.04 -7.50 -9.91
CA GLU A 42 10.26 -6.95 -9.31
C GLU A 42 10.96 -5.98 -10.27
N SER A 43 10.87 -6.20 -11.58
CA SER A 43 11.48 -5.38 -12.63
C SER A 43 10.81 -5.67 -13.98
N PRO A 44 10.70 -4.72 -14.94
CA PRO A 44 11.12 -3.33 -14.87
C PRO A 44 9.97 -2.40 -14.43
N TYR A 45 9.61 -2.43 -13.14
CA TYR A 45 8.57 -1.52 -12.62
C TYR A 45 9.15 -0.12 -12.31
N GLN A 46 9.77 0.50 -13.32
CA GLN A 46 10.33 1.86 -13.25
C GLN A 46 9.63 2.83 -14.23
N ASP A 47 8.60 2.39 -14.97
CA ASP A 47 7.89 3.23 -15.96
C ASP A 47 6.41 2.83 -16.15
N GLY A 48 5.71 2.56 -15.04
CA GLY A 48 4.27 2.30 -15.04
C GLY A 48 3.80 1.07 -15.85
N GLY A 49 4.70 0.13 -16.15
CA GLY A 49 4.39 -1.07 -16.95
C GLY A 49 4.68 -0.93 -18.45
N THR A 50 5.40 0.10 -18.91
CA THR A 50 5.79 0.20 -20.33
C THR A 50 7.17 -0.42 -20.58
N LEU A 51 7.28 -1.31 -21.58
CA LEU A 51 8.53 -1.86 -22.09
C LEU A 51 8.87 -1.14 -23.39
N LYS A 52 9.86 -0.25 -23.33
CA LYS A 52 10.27 0.60 -24.46
C LYS A 52 11.38 -0.06 -25.27
N PHE A 53 11.18 -0.14 -26.59
CA PHE A 53 12.12 -0.66 -27.56
C PHE A 53 12.39 0.41 -28.63
N ASP A 54 13.65 0.56 -29.02
CA ASP A 54 13.98 1.34 -30.21
C ASP A 54 13.66 0.54 -31.49
N LYS A 55 13.85 1.17 -32.65
CA LYS A 55 13.49 0.57 -33.96
C LYS A 55 14.17 -0.77 -34.24
N GLU A 56 15.37 -1.00 -33.72
CA GLU A 56 16.10 -2.25 -33.91
C GLU A 56 15.53 -3.41 -33.06
N GLY A 57 14.65 -3.10 -32.09
CA GLY A 57 14.14 -4.08 -31.15
C GLY A 57 15.17 -4.44 -30.08
N GLY A 58 15.16 -5.69 -29.63
CA GLY A 58 16.02 -6.19 -28.56
C GLY A 58 15.25 -7.06 -27.58
N THR A 59 15.82 -7.22 -26.37
CA THR A 59 15.22 -8.03 -25.31
C THR A 59 15.06 -7.25 -24.02
N ILE A 60 13.92 -7.40 -23.35
CA ILE A 60 13.70 -6.89 -21.99
C ILE A 60 13.23 -8.05 -21.10
N SER A 61 13.81 -8.14 -19.90
CA SER A 61 13.44 -9.16 -18.92
C SER A 61 12.51 -8.59 -17.84
N ILE A 62 11.40 -9.26 -17.61
CA ILE A 62 10.45 -9.04 -16.52
C ILE A 62 10.76 -10.04 -15.41
N LYS A 63 11.11 -9.57 -14.22
CA LYS A 63 11.31 -10.41 -13.05
C LYS A 63 10.02 -10.42 -12.23
N MET A 64 9.54 -11.60 -11.88
CA MET A 64 8.32 -11.76 -11.09
C MET A 64 8.46 -12.85 -10.03
N ASN A 65 7.59 -12.80 -9.03
CA ASN A 65 7.44 -13.82 -8.00
C ASN A 65 5.95 -14.05 -7.73
N THR A 66 5.51 -15.30 -7.66
CA THR A 66 4.12 -15.67 -7.42
C THR A 66 4.02 -16.99 -6.68
N ASN A 67 2.95 -17.21 -5.91
CA ASN A 67 2.59 -18.53 -5.38
C ASN A 67 1.47 -19.21 -6.18
N ARG A 68 1.28 -18.86 -7.45
CA ARG A 68 0.25 -19.41 -8.34
C ARG A 68 0.83 -19.76 -9.71
N ASN A 69 0.18 -20.72 -10.36
CA ASN A 69 0.41 -20.98 -11.78
C ASN A 69 0.08 -19.73 -12.60
N TRP A 70 0.89 -19.46 -13.61
CA TRP A 70 0.78 -18.29 -14.45
C TRP A 70 1.00 -18.61 -15.92
N HIS A 71 0.46 -17.76 -16.78
CA HIS A 71 0.70 -17.76 -18.22
C HIS A 71 0.73 -16.34 -18.77
N VAL A 72 1.26 -16.21 -19.98
CA VAL A 72 1.35 -14.98 -20.74
C VAL A 72 0.31 -14.98 -21.84
N GLU A 73 -0.36 -13.85 -22.03
CA GLU A 73 -1.19 -13.57 -23.19
C GLU A 73 -0.56 -12.39 -23.96
N LYS A 74 -0.24 -12.63 -25.23
CA LYS A 74 0.28 -11.60 -26.15
C LYS A 74 -0.88 -10.93 -26.88
N GLY A 75 -0.81 -9.61 -27.03
CA GLY A 75 -1.74 -8.84 -27.86
C GLY A 75 -1.49 -9.00 -29.35
N ASP A 76 -0.24 -9.25 -29.74
CA ASP A 76 0.18 -9.38 -31.15
C ASP A 76 1.25 -10.45 -31.35
N SER A 77 1.46 -10.82 -32.62
CA SER A 77 2.43 -11.86 -33.04
C SER A 77 3.84 -11.34 -33.32
N TRP A 78 4.08 -10.03 -33.34
CA TRP A 78 5.37 -9.45 -33.75
C TRP A 78 6.46 -9.44 -32.66
N PHE A 79 6.13 -9.89 -31.44
CA PHE A 79 7.08 -10.10 -30.36
C PHE A 79 6.95 -11.50 -29.76
N GLU A 80 8.05 -11.99 -29.19
CA GLU A 80 8.12 -13.28 -28.52
C GLU A 80 8.33 -13.15 -27.02
N VAL A 81 7.87 -14.16 -26.28
CA VAL A 81 7.96 -14.19 -24.82
C VAL A 81 8.41 -15.58 -24.38
N SER A 82 9.38 -15.64 -23.48
CA SER A 82 9.85 -16.91 -22.92
C SER A 82 10.36 -16.76 -21.48
N PRO A 83 9.94 -17.60 -20.53
CA PRO A 83 8.83 -18.55 -20.67
C PRO A 83 7.47 -17.84 -20.79
N ASP A 84 6.50 -18.45 -21.48
CA ASP A 84 5.13 -17.95 -21.62
C ASP A 84 4.16 -18.56 -20.60
N LYS A 85 4.63 -19.47 -19.74
CA LYS A 85 3.89 -20.05 -18.62
C LYS A 85 4.83 -20.61 -17.56
N GLY A 86 4.33 -20.75 -16.35
CA GLY A 86 5.07 -21.34 -15.24
C GLY A 86 4.21 -21.65 -14.02
N HIS A 87 4.86 -22.20 -13.00
CA HIS A 87 4.26 -22.51 -11.69
C HIS A 87 4.66 -21.45 -10.66
N ASP A 88 4.39 -21.70 -9.38
CA ASP A 88 4.85 -20.86 -8.28
C ASP A 88 6.37 -20.68 -8.25
N GLY A 89 6.84 -19.64 -7.57
CA GLY A 89 8.24 -19.25 -7.44
C GLY A 89 8.62 -17.97 -8.18
N SER A 90 9.93 -17.71 -8.24
CA SER A 90 10.53 -16.58 -8.95
C SER A 90 10.81 -16.94 -10.41
N HIS A 91 10.41 -16.07 -11.33
CA HIS A 91 10.56 -16.26 -12.77
C HIS A 91 11.16 -15.02 -13.44
N VAL A 92 11.90 -15.25 -14.52
CA VAL A 92 12.41 -14.20 -15.40
C VAL A 92 11.82 -14.42 -16.79
N ILE A 93 10.86 -13.59 -17.17
CA ILE A 93 10.20 -13.63 -18.47
C ILE A 93 10.93 -12.68 -19.42
N THR A 94 11.43 -13.18 -20.54
CA THR A 94 12.13 -12.37 -21.53
C THR A 94 11.20 -12.06 -22.70
N VAL A 95 10.98 -10.78 -22.96
CA VAL A 95 10.27 -10.26 -24.13
C VAL A 95 11.30 -9.94 -25.20
N SER A 96 11.15 -10.53 -26.39
CA SER A 96 12.07 -10.39 -27.52
C SER A 96 11.37 -9.80 -28.73
N ILE A 97 11.96 -8.76 -29.31
CA ILE A 97 11.35 -7.98 -30.39
C ILE A 97 12.37 -7.78 -31.50
N GLY A 98 11.97 -8.02 -32.75
CA GLY A 98 12.80 -7.77 -33.93
C GLY A 98 12.68 -6.35 -34.46
N LYS A 99 13.53 -5.99 -35.42
CA LYS A 99 13.52 -4.68 -36.08
C LYS A 99 12.13 -4.30 -36.61
N ASN A 100 11.75 -3.05 -36.44
CA ASN A 100 10.54 -2.44 -36.99
C ASN A 100 10.90 -1.42 -38.09
N PRO A 101 10.80 -1.79 -39.39
CA PRO A 101 11.11 -0.90 -40.50
C PRO A 101 9.97 0.09 -40.82
N GLY A 102 8.80 -0.03 -40.20
CA GLY A 102 7.63 0.81 -40.45
C GLY A 102 7.48 1.94 -39.43
N ALA A 103 6.24 2.40 -39.23
CA ALA A 103 5.86 3.33 -38.17
C ALA A 103 5.95 2.70 -36.78
N GLY A 104 5.99 3.54 -35.74
CA GLY A 104 5.96 3.07 -34.34
C GLY A 104 4.72 2.20 -34.05
N ARG A 105 4.89 1.19 -33.21
CA ARG A 105 3.84 0.20 -32.92
C ARG A 105 3.73 -0.08 -31.42
N LEU A 106 2.49 -0.27 -30.97
CA LEU A 106 2.15 -0.61 -29.59
C LEU A 106 1.53 -2.00 -29.54
N SER A 107 1.76 -2.71 -28.43
CA SER A 107 0.99 -3.90 -28.09
C SER A 107 0.84 -4.04 -26.58
N VAL A 108 0.11 -5.06 -26.15
CA VAL A 108 -0.09 -5.40 -24.74
C VAL A 108 0.43 -6.80 -24.47
N LEU A 109 1.13 -6.95 -23.37
CA LEU A 109 1.52 -8.23 -22.78
C LEU A 109 0.80 -8.39 -21.45
N LYS A 110 0.11 -9.50 -21.21
CA LYS A 110 -0.53 -9.78 -19.92
C LYS A 110 0.09 -11.00 -19.27
N ILE A 111 0.49 -10.89 -18.01
CA ILE A 111 0.83 -12.03 -17.15
C ILE A 111 -0.39 -12.32 -16.29
N LYS A 112 -0.93 -13.53 -16.41
CA LYS A 112 -2.18 -13.96 -15.79
C LYS A 112 -1.94 -15.13 -14.85
N THR A 113 -2.49 -14.99 -13.65
CA THR A 113 -2.83 -16.10 -12.75
C THR A 113 -4.36 -16.26 -12.74
N LEU A 114 -4.89 -17.26 -12.05
CA LEU A 114 -6.34 -17.43 -11.89
C LEU A 114 -7.03 -16.21 -11.25
N SER A 115 -6.35 -15.49 -10.36
CA SER A 115 -6.93 -14.42 -9.54
C SER A 115 -6.37 -13.04 -9.82
N SER A 116 -5.34 -12.92 -10.65
CA SER A 116 -4.63 -11.66 -10.87
C SER A 116 -4.11 -11.55 -12.30
N THR A 117 -4.17 -10.35 -12.87
CA THR A 117 -3.60 -10.03 -14.18
C THR A 117 -2.74 -8.79 -14.03
N VAL A 118 -1.51 -8.83 -14.55
CA VAL A 118 -0.63 -7.67 -14.70
C VAL A 118 -0.41 -7.44 -16.18
N SER A 119 -0.57 -6.19 -16.63
CA SER A 119 -0.41 -5.80 -18.03
C SER A 119 0.84 -4.95 -18.21
N PHE A 120 1.53 -5.15 -19.33
CA PHE A 120 2.59 -4.30 -19.81
C PHE A 120 2.22 -3.74 -21.18
N VAL A 121 2.55 -2.47 -21.42
CA VAL A 121 2.50 -1.87 -22.75
C VAL A 121 3.85 -2.12 -23.42
N ILE A 122 3.85 -2.69 -24.60
CA ILE A 122 5.04 -2.81 -25.44
C ILE A 122 5.04 -1.63 -26.40
N ASP A 123 6.06 -0.79 -26.33
CA ASP A 123 6.21 0.40 -27.17
C ASP A 123 7.48 0.30 -27.99
N GLN A 124 7.34 0.05 -29.30
CA GLN A 124 8.46 -0.04 -30.22
C GLN A 124 8.44 1.11 -31.24
N LYS A 125 9.51 1.89 -31.28
CA LYS A 125 9.70 2.94 -32.29
C LYS A 125 9.81 2.36 -33.72
N GLY A 126 9.47 3.19 -34.70
CA GLY A 126 9.63 2.90 -36.13
C GLY A 126 10.86 3.58 -36.73
N GLU A 127 11.12 3.33 -38.02
CA GLU A 127 12.24 3.93 -38.77
C GLU A 127 11.90 5.30 -39.40
N GLU A 128 10.61 5.60 -39.61
CA GLU A 128 10.14 6.90 -40.11
C GLU A 128 9.80 7.88 -38.97
N ASN A 129 10.45 9.05 -38.97
CA ASN A 129 10.13 10.17 -38.09
C ASN A 129 9.02 11.04 -38.71
N GLY A 130 7.80 10.96 -38.18
CA GLY A 130 6.73 11.92 -38.49
C GLY A 130 5.35 11.41 -38.08
N GLY A 131 4.69 12.11 -37.15
CA GLY A 131 3.29 11.84 -36.80
C GLY A 131 2.32 12.22 -37.91
N GLY A 132 1.13 11.62 -37.88
CA GLY A 132 -0.01 11.99 -38.72
C GLY A 132 -0.99 10.83 -38.91
N ASP A 133 -2.22 11.03 -38.44
CA ASP A 133 -3.35 10.12 -38.43
C ASP A 133 -3.68 9.48 -39.79
N VAL A 134 -4.01 8.18 -39.78
CA VAL A 134 -5.03 7.58 -40.64
C VAL A 134 -5.72 6.44 -39.86
N LEU A 135 -6.93 6.71 -39.35
CA LEU A 135 -7.90 5.68 -38.94
C LEU A 135 -8.65 5.13 -40.18
N PRO A 136 -9.01 3.84 -40.25
CA PRO A 136 -9.93 3.33 -41.27
C PRO A 136 -11.41 3.68 -40.95
N PRO A 137 -12.30 3.69 -41.95
CA PRO A 137 -13.58 4.41 -41.92
C PRO A 137 -14.73 3.67 -41.21
N ASP A 138 -15.53 4.46 -40.49
CA ASP A 138 -16.92 4.27 -40.02
C ASP A 138 -17.29 2.94 -39.36
N ASP A 139 -16.94 2.82 -38.08
CA ASP A 139 -17.96 2.67 -37.04
C ASP A 139 -17.96 3.99 -36.28
N GLU A 140 -19.11 4.65 -36.16
CA GLU A 140 -19.30 5.95 -35.48
C GLU A 140 -18.27 6.14 -34.37
N GLU A 141 -17.33 7.06 -34.62
CA GLU A 141 -16.22 7.37 -33.75
C GLU A 141 -16.78 7.79 -32.39
N LYS A 142 -16.98 6.83 -31.47
CA LYS A 142 -17.03 7.17 -30.06
C LYS A 142 -15.70 7.86 -29.83
N PRO A 143 -15.69 9.15 -29.48
CA PRO A 143 -14.47 9.91 -29.38
C PRO A 143 -13.52 9.11 -28.51
N LYS A 144 -12.34 8.77 -29.06
CA LYS A 144 -11.20 8.30 -28.28
C LYS A 144 -11.15 9.24 -27.08
N PRO A 145 -11.30 8.74 -25.83
CA PRO A 145 -11.36 9.63 -24.70
C PRO A 145 -10.07 10.44 -24.76
N GLU A 146 -10.23 11.73 -25.06
CA GLU A 146 -9.20 12.73 -24.87
C GLU A 146 -8.56 12.39 -23.53
N PRO A 147 -7.21 12.30 -23.42
CA PRO A 147 -6.58 12.02 -22.14
C PRO A 147 -7.21 13.00 -21.16
N GLU A 148 -8.06 12.47 -20.27
CA GLU A 148 -9.00 13.29 -19.50
C GLU A 148 -8.16 14.41 -18.91
N PRO A 149 -8.43 15.68 -19.26
CA PRO A 149 -7.55 16.79 -18.91
C PRO A 149 -7.23 16.65 -17.44
N GLU A 150 -5.93 16.71 -17.10
CA GLU A 150 -5.47 16.76 -15.70
C GLU A 150 -6.42 17.70 -14.96
N PRO A 151 -7.28 17.17 -14.09
CA PRO A 151 -8.44 17.93 -13.65
C PRO A 151 -7.96 19.14 -12.88
N ALA A 152 -8.25 20.33 -13.42
CA ALA A 152 -7.85 21.59 -12.81
C ALA A 152 -8.37 21.64 -11.36
N GLY A 153 -7.48 21.87 -10.41
CA GLY A 153 -7.82 22.01 -8.98
C GLY A 153 -7.55 20.79 -8.09
N GLY A 154 -7.71 19.56 -8.59
CA GLY A 154 -7.33 18.29 -7.94
C GLY A 154 -7.32 18.23 -6.40
N ILE A 155 -6.25 17.65 -5.83
CA ILE A 155 -6.01 17.59 -4.37
C ILE A 155 -5.73 18.98 -3.76
N PRO A 156 -4.90 19.86 -4.37
CA PRO A 156 -4.58 21.17 -3.78
C PRO A 156 -5.81 22.05 -3.50
N GLU A 157 -6.80 22.06 -4.40
CA GLU A 157 -8.05 22.81 -4.20
C GLU A 157 -8.85 22.25 -3.02
N LEU A 158 -8.98 20.92 -2.91
CA LEU A 158 -9.64 20.27 -1.78
C LEU A 158 -8.95 20.60 -0.46
N LEU A 159 -7.62 20.62 -0.43
CA LEU A 159 -6.87 21.02 0.76
C LEU A 159 -7.13 22.48 1.13
N ASN A 160 -7.16 23.39 0.15
CA ASN A 160 -7.46 24.81 0.39
C ASN A 160 -8.89 25.01 0.91
N MET A 161 -9.88 24.33 0.33
CA MET A 161 -11.26 24.33 0.81
C MET A 161 -11.35 23.79 2.24
N GLY A 162 -10.70 22.66 2.53
CA GLY A 162 -10.71 22.02 3.84
C GLY A 162 -10.04 22.87 4.92
N LYS A 163 -8.93 23.55 4.60
CA LYS A 163 -8.22 24.45 5.52
C LYS A 163 -9.05 25.66 5.94
N ALA A 164 -10.01 26.08 5.12
CA ALA A 164 -10.93 27.17 5.46
C ALA A 164 -12.03 26.75 6.45
N LEU A 165 -12.24 25.45 6.66
CA LEU A 165 -13.22 24.93 7.62
C LEU A 165 -12.70 25.03 9.05
N SER A 166 -13.62 25.10 10.02
CA SER A 166 -13.29 24.99 11.45
C SER A 166 -12.43 23.76 11.73
N ILE A 167 -11.33 23.94 12.44
CA ILE A 167 -10.44 22.85 12.85
C ILE A 167 -11.10 21.86 13.82
N ASP A 168 -12.19 22.25 14.49
CA ASP A 168 -13.01 21.35 15.31
C ASP A 168 -14.11 20.71 14.46
N LYS A 169 -13.71 19.81 13.55
CA LYS A 169 -14.60 18.99 12.70
C LYS A 169 -15.56 19.81 11.83
N GLY A 170 -15.11 21.00 11.39
CA GLY A 170 -15.82 21.75 10.36
C GLY A 170 -15.98 20.91 9.10
N THR A 171 -17.17 20.97 8.49
CA THR A 171 -17.53 20.11 7.37
C THR A 171 -18.23 20.91 6.27
N MET A 172 -18.10 20.46 5.03
CA MET A 172 -18.88 20.92 3.88
C MET A 172 -19.13 19.77 2.91
N VAL A 173 -20.07 19.97 1.99
CA VAL A 173 -20.22 19.14 0.79
C VAL A 173 -19.51 19.84 -0.35
N VAL A 174 -18.67 19.12 -1.09
CA VAL A 174 -18.00 19.67 -2.28
C VAL A 174 -19.04 19.86 -3.37
N ASP A 175 -19.30 21.10 -3.78
CA ASP A 175 -20.28 21.46 -4.81
C ASP A 175 -19.65 21.61 -6.22
N LYS A 176 -18.34 21.85 -6.28
CA LYS A 176 -17.55 21.95 -7.50
C LYS A 176 -17.27 20.60 -8.15
N GLU A 177 -17.20 20.59 -9.48
CA GLU A 177 -16.73 19.46 -10.27
C GLU A 177 -15.20 19.32 -10.16
N ILE A 178 -14.74 18.70 -9.07
CA ILE A 178 -13.33 18.37 -8.87
C ILE A 178 -13.16 16.87 -9.07
N THR A 179 -12.22 16.50 -9.94
CA THR A 179 -11.75 15.12 -10.10
C THR A 179 -10.26 15.09 -9.76
N PHE A 180 -9.73 13.97 -9.27
CA PHE A 180 -8.28 13.79 -9.14
C PHE A 180 -7.88 12.33 -9.25
N ARG A 181 -6.59 12.10 -9.53
CA ARG A 181 -5.98 10.77 -9.58
C ARG A 181 -4.89 10.66 -8.53
N ALA A 182 -4.95 9.61 -7.71
CA ALA A 182 -4.00 9.42 -6.62
C ALA A 182 -3.82 7.94 -6.28
N VAL A 183 -2.69 7.58 -5.69
CA VAL A 183 -2.37 6.21 -5.27
C VAL A 183 -2.51 6.09 -3.76
N VAL A 184 -3.12 5.00 -3.29
CA VAL A 184 -3.22 4.66 -1.87
C VAL A 184 -1.83 4.35 -1.30
N THR A 185 -1.41 5.10 -0.30
CA THR A 185 -0.08 5.00 0.32
C THR A 185 -0.10 4.45 1.75
N THR A 186 -1.28 4.14 2.29
CA THR A 186 -1.42 3.40 3.55
C THR A 186 -1.62 1.91 3.30
N ASP A 187 -1.02 1.10 4.17
CA ASP A 187 -1.32 -0.33 4.27
C ASP A 187 -2.00 -0.65 5.61
N TYR A 188 -3.26 -1.08 5.57
CA TYR A 188 -4.04 -1.42 6.76
C TYR A 188 -3.60 -2.74 7.41
N ASN A 189 -2.84 -3.59 6.72
CA ASN A 189 -2.36 -4.87 7.27
C ASN A 189 -1.48 -4.66 8.50
N GLY A 190 -0.70 -3.58 8.54
CA GLY A 190 0.10 -3.27 9.73
C GLY A 190 -0.70 -2.70 10.90
N LYS A 191 -2.01 -2.41 10.70
CA LYS A 191 -2.95 -1.91 11.72
C LYS A 191 -2.48 -0.66 12.46
N ASN A 192 -1.57 0.09 11.85
CA ASN A 192 -1.06 1.34 12.39
C ASN A 192 -1.95 2.54 12.03
N PHE A 193 -3.15 2.36 11.47
CA PHE A 193 -4.11 3.42 11.13
C PHE A 193 -5.50 3.16 11.74
N PRO A 194 -6.34 4.21 11.91
CA PRO A 194 -7.56 4.12 12.74
C PRO A 194 -8.55 3.02 12.33
N PHE A 195 -8.77 2.81 11.03
CA PHE A 195 -9.71 1.81 10.51
C PHE A 195 -9.40 1.43 9.05
N ARG A 196 -10.01 0.33 8.56
CA ARG A 196 -9.71 -0.30 7.25
C ARG A 196 -9.89 0.65 6.06
N ALA A 197 -10.93 1.47 6.11
CA ALA A 197 -11.32 2.42 5.07
C ALA A 197 -10.69 3.82 5.25
N TYR A 198 -9.59 3.93 6.01
CA TYR A 198 -8.83 5.18 6.19
C TYR A 198 -7.58 5.13 5.32
N HIS A 199 -7.55 5.97 4.28
CA HIS A 199 -6.49 5.98 3.28
C HIS A 199 -5.78 7.32 3.28
N HIS A 200 -4.45 7.32 3.24
CA HIS A 200 -3.75 8.44 2.59
C HIS A 200 -3.65 8.10 1.10
N VAL A 201 -3.88 9.11 0.27
CA VAL A 201 -3.71 9.00 -1.18
C VAL A 201 -2.84 10.14 -1.66
N GLN A 202 -1.99 9.88 -2.65
CA GLN A 202 -1.04 10.86 -3.19
C GLN A 202 -1.04 10.87 -4.71
N ASP A 203 -1.04 12.06 -5.31
CA ASP A 203 -0.90 12.23 -6.76
C ASP A 203 0.58 12.11 -7.22
N THR A 204 0.80 12.28 -8.52
CA THR A 204 2.14 12.20 -9.14
C THR A 204 3.04 13.39 -8.81
N GLU A 205 2.48 14.52 -8.40
CA GLU A 205 3.23 15.71 -8.00
C GLU A 205 3.66 15.66 -6.53
N GLY A 206 3.04 14.76 -5.75
CA GLY A 206 3.29 14.58 -4.33
C GLY A 206 2.26 15.24 -3.42
N ASN A 207 1.19 15.82 -3.96
CA ASN A 207 0.09 16.32 -3.14
C ASN A 207 -0.69 15.13 -2.57
N ALA A 208 -1.03 15.21 -1.30
CA ALA A 208 -1.71 14.12 -0.60
C ALA A 208 -2.90 14.61 0.22
N ILE A 209 -3.90 13.73 0.35
CA ILE A 209 -5.08 13.95 1.17
C ILE A 209 -5.48 12.65 1.86
N VAL A 210 -6.18 12.77 2.98
CA VAL A 210 -6.84 11.62 3.59
C VAL A 210 -8.16 11.36 2.88
N LEU A 211 -8.34 10.14 2.40
CA LEU A 211 -9.58 9.65 1.81
C LEU A 211 -10.18 8.61 2.77
N THR A 212 -11.45 8.78 3.13
CA THR A 212 -12.21 7.77 3.88
C THR A 212 -13.35 7.23 3.04
N VAL A 213 -13.68 5.95 3.19
CA VAL A 213 -14.86 5.37 2.54
C VAL A 213 -16.02 5.32 3.53
N SER A 214 -17.20 5.80 3.11
CA SER A 214 -18.42 5.78 3.93
C SER A 214 -18.74 4.38 4.45
N LYS A 215 -19.42 4.31 5.59
CA LYS A 215 -19.76 3.05 6.27
C LYS A 215 -20.48 2.09 5.31
N GLY A 216 -19.98 0.85 5.23
CA GLY A 216 -20.50 -0.19 4.35
C GLY A 216 -19.83 -0.26 2.97
N GLY A 217 -18.95 0.71 2.65
CA GLY A 217 -18.14 0.66 1.45
C GLY A 217 -16.87 -0.19 1.59
N GLU A 218 -16.31 -0.58 0.46
CA GLU A 218 -15.07 -1.36 0.38
C GLU A 218 -13.84 -0.47 0.46
N ALA A 219 -12.84 -0.94 1.21
CA ALA A 219 -11.55 -0.28 1.37
C ALA A 219 -10.59 -0.63 0.23
N TYR A 220 -9.64 0.28 -0.03
CA TYR A 220 -8.65 0.11 -1.08
C TYR A 220 -7.32 -0.40 -0.53
N ALA A 221 -6.69 -1.32 -1.26
CA ALA A 221 -5.38 -1.84 -0.90
C ALA A 221 -4.27 -0.81 -1.17
N PHE A 222 -3.16 -0.92 -0.44
CA PHE A 222 -1.92 -0.18 -0.74
C PHE A 222 -1.55 -0.31 -2.22
N GLY A 223 -1.10 0.79 -2.83
CA GLY A 223 -0.75 0.84 -4.24
C GLY A 223 -1.93 0.81 -5.20
N THR A 224 -3.17 0.95 -4.74
CA THR A 224 -4.31 1.12 -5.66
C THR A 224 -4.34 2.55 -6.19
N LYS A 225 -4.34 2.74 -7.52
CA LYS A 225 -4.60 4.03 -8.16
C LYS A 225 -6.10 4.29 -8.20
N LEU A 226 -6.51 5.44 -7.70
CA LEU A 226 -7.90 5.88 -7.62
C LEU A 226 -8.10 7.05 -8.57
N THR A 227 -9.21 7.05 -9.31
CA THR A 227 -9.77 8.25 -9.93
C THR A 227 -11.02 8.63 -9.13
N VAL A 228 -11.01 9.80 -8.50
CA VAL A 228 -12.02 10.21 -7.51
C VAL A 228 -12.78 11.43 -8.03
N LYS A 229 -14.11 11.33 -8.05
CA LYS A 229 -15.02 12.45 -8.34
C LYS A 229 -15.48 13.07 -7.02
N ALA A 230 -14.93 14.22 -6.65
CA ALA A 230 -15.14 14.82 -5.34
C ALA A 230 -16.50 15.51 -5.19
N LYS A 231 -17.18 15.92 -6.28
CA LYS A 231 -18.50 16.57 -6.17
C LYS A 231 -19.51 15.68 -5.44
N GLY A 232 -20.16 16.26 -4.43
CA GLY A 232 -21.11 15.60 -3.53
C GLY A 232 -20.45 14.84 -2.39
N CYS A 233 -19.11 14.74 -2.35
CA CYS A 233 -18.40 14.13 -1.24
C CYS A 233 -18.31 15.09 -0.04
N LYS A 234 -18.24 14.53 1.16
CA LYS A 234 -18.12 15.31 2.40
C LYS A 234 -16.66 15.58 2.68
N LEU A 235 -16.30 16.85 2.80
CA LEU A 235 -14.97 17.29 3.18
C LEU A 235 -15.00 17.74 4.65
N THR A 236 -14.07 17.27 5.47
CA THR A 236 -14.02 17.60 6.90
C THR A 236 -12.61 17.95 7.35
N ASN A 237 -12.49 18.97 8.19
CA ASN A 237 -11.24 19.35 8.85
C ASN A 237 -11.18 18.74 10.26
N TYR A 238 -10.43 17.66 10.41
CA TYR A 238 -10.21 16.99 11.69
C TYR A 238 -8.93 17.50 12.33
N SER A 239 -9.00 18.65 12.99
CA SER A 239 -7.87 19.29 13.67
C SER A 239 -6.66 19.41 12.75
N GLY A 240 -6.84 19.97 11.56
CA GLY A 240 -5.80 20.12 10.54
C GLY A 240 -5.64 18.95 9.57
N THR A 241 -6.12 17.75 9.91
CA THR A 241 -6.19 16.64 8.95
C THR A 241 -7.42 16.83 8.06
N ILE A 242 -7.20 17.23 6.80
CA ILE A 242 -8.29 17.34 5.83
C ILE A 242 -8.64 15.94 5.30
N GLN A 243 -9.91 15.56 5.45
CA GLN A 243 -10.43 14.25 5.06
C GLN A 243 -11.55 14.42 4.03
N LEU A 244 -11.45 13.71 2.92
CA LEU A 244 -12.52 13.55 1.92
C LEU A 244 -13.20 12.20 2.13
N GLU A 245 -14.44 12.22 2.59
CA GLU A 245 -15.27 11.02 2.68
C GLU A 245 -15.99 10.76 1.35
N VAL A 246 -15.76 9.58 0.78
CA VAL A 246 -16.29 9.15 -0.51
C VAL A 246 -17.13 7.88 -0.38
N THR A 247 -18.06 7.69 -1.31
CA THR A 247 -18.74 6.40 -1.55
C THR A 247 -18.06 5.69 -2.74
N ASN A 248 -18.17 4.37 -2.83
CA ASN A 248 -17.46 3.62 -3.89
C ASN A 248 -17.90 4.01 -5.32
N ASP A 249 -19.12 4.51 -5.54
CA ASP A 249 -19.58 5.02 -6.86
C ASP A 249 -18.83 6.28 -7.33
N LYS A 250 -18.19 7.01 -6.40
CA LYS A 250 -17.37 8.19 -6.69
C LYS A 250 -15.94 7.83 -7.09
N VAL A 251 -15.57 6.55 -7.05
CA VAL A 251 -14.19 6.10 -7.19
C VAL A 251 -14.08 5.01 -8.24
N VAL A 252 -13.20 5.21 -9.21
CA VAL A 252 -12.71 4.15 -10.09
C VAL A 252 -11.35 3.69 -9.57
N ALA A 253 -11.24 2.42 -9.19
CA ALA A 253 -10.04 1.84 -8.59
C ALA A 253 -9.28 0.95 -9.57
N GLN A 254 -7.97 1.11 -9.61
CA GLN A 254 -7.02 0.33 -10.41
C GLN A 254 -5.93 -0.22 -9.47
N PRO A 255 -6.08 -1.46 -8.97
CA PRO A 255 -5.09 -2.09 -8.09
C PRO A 255 -3.70 -2.19 -8.73
N ASN A 256 -2.66 -2.45 -7.93
CA ASN A 256 -1.30 -2.77 -8.37
C ASN A 256 -0.56 -1.64 -9.12
N HIS A 257 -0.75 -0.40 -8.68
CA HIS A 257 -0.05 0.81 -9.14
C HIS A 257 0.70 1.52 -7.98
N PRO A 258 1.59 0.84 -7.22
CA PRO A 258 2.30 1.48 -6.12
C PRO A 258 3.24 2.58 -6.62
N ILE A 259 3.45 3.59 -5.78
CA ILE A 259 4.45 4.64 -5.99
C ILE A 259 5.66 4.43 -5.09
N THR A 260 6.82 4.89 -5.54
CA THR A 260 8.03 4.92 -4.72
C THR A 260 7.98 6.16 -3.82
N PRO A 261 8.23 6.04 -2.50
CA PRO A 261 8.26 7.19 -1.62
C PRO A 261 9.41 8.12 -1.99
N LYS A 262 9.19 9.43 -1.88
CA LYS A 262 10.25 10.41 -2.10
C LYS A 262 11.18 10.45 -0.88
N THR A 263 12.49 10.42 -1.10
CA THR A 263 13.47 10.68 -0.05
C THR A 263 13.46 12.16 0.34
N VAL A 264 13.29 12.46 1.61
CA VAL A 264 13.15 13.82 2.16
C VAL A 264 13.90 13.98 3.49
N THR A 265 14.09 15.22 3.91
CA THR A 265 14.73 15.53 5.21
C THR A 265 13.70 15.87 6.29
N ILE A 266 14.09 15.76 7.57
CA ILE A 266 13.25 16.19 8.69
C ILE A 266 12.85 17.67 8.57
N PRO A 267 13.77 18.62 8.29
CA PRO A 267 13.42 20.02 8.08
C PRO A 267 12.40 20.26 6.96
N ASP A 268 12.52 19.53 5.84
CA ASP A 268 11.54 19.62 4.75
C ASP A 268 10.14 19.22 5.23
N ILE A 269 10.02 18.12 5.98
CA ILE A 269 8.75 17.68 6.56
C ILE A 269 8.23 18.77 7.51
N MET A 270 9.08 19.24 8.44
CA MET A 270 8.67 20.21 9.46
C MET A 270 8.22 21.55 8.86
N SER A 271 8.72 21.92 7.67
CA SER A 271 8.28 23.10 6.91
C SER A 271 6.84 23.01 6.36
N GLY A 272 6.26 21.80 6.29
CA GLY A 272 4.94 21.55 5.70
C GLY A 272 4.92 21.19 4.22
N LYS A 273 6.10 21.08 3.60
CA LYS A 273 6.24 20.74 2.17
C LYS A 273 5.68 19.36 1.80
N TYR A 274 5.65 18.43 2.75
CA TYR A 274 5.27 17.03 2.54
C TYR A 274 4.11 16.61 3.45
N ASP A 275 3.21 17.55 3.78
CA ASP A 275 2.02 17.25 4.57
C ASP A 275 1.19 16.12 3.94
N LEU A 276 0.84 15.11 4.74
CA LEU A 276 0.06 13.92 4.34
C LEU A 276 0.76 12.97 3.34
N ALA A 277 1.93 13.34 2.81
CA ALA A 277 2.63 12.63 1.77
C ALA A 277 3.35 11.37 2.26
N TYR A 278 3.59 10.44 1.34
CA TYR A 278 4.35 9.21 1.50
C TYR A 278 5.82 9.44 1.18
N VAL A 279 6.66 9.28 2.20
CA VAL A 279 8.05 9.71 2.18
C VAL A 279 8.99 8.64 2.75
N LYS A 280 10.26 8.76 2.41
CA LYS A 280 11.37 8.05 3.03
C LYS A 280 12.29 9.06 3.71
N VAL A 281 12.63 8.82 4.96
CA VAL A 281 13.66 9.58 5.68
C VAL A 281 14.82 8.64 5.94
N GLU A 282 16.00 9.00 5.45
CA GLU A 282 17.23 8.21 5.60
C GLU A 282 18.08 8.76 6.75
N ASP A 283 19.04 7.96 7.20
CA ASP A 283 20.04 8.38 8.17
C ASP A 283 19.42 8.90 9.48
N VAL A 284 18.46 8.15 10.01
CA VAL A 284 17.77 8.46 11.27
C VAL A 284 17.87 7.33 12.27
N HIS A 285 17.71 7.67 13.54
CA HIS A 285 17.60 6.72 14.66
C HIS A 285 16.51 7.16 15.63
N ILE A 286 16.11 6.25 16.52
CA ILE A 286 15.21 6.57 17.64
C ILE A 286 16.06 7.02 18.84
N GLU A 287 15.79 8.20 19.38
CA GLU A 287 16.43 8.69 20.59
C GLU A 287 15.91 7.92 21.81
N ASN A 288 16.82 7.45 22.67
CA ASN A 288 16.52 6.62 23.86
C ASN A 288 15.64 5.39 23.53
N PRO A 289 16.14 4.46 22.69
CA PRO A 289 15.36 3.32 22.18
C PRO A 289 15.16 2.27 23.28
N GLU A 290 14.08 2.42 24.04
CA GLU A 290 13.69 1.52 25.12
C GLU A 290 12.34 0.85 24.86
N GLY A 291 12.12 -0.29 25.51
CA GLY A 291 10.84 -1.00 25.51
C GLY A 291 10.41 -1.51 24.13
N LYS A 292 9.11 -1.46 23.88
CA LYS A 292 8.47 -1.91 22.64
C LYS A 292 8.09 -0.74 21.74
N LEU A 293 7.91 -1.00 20.45
CA LEU A 293 7.36 -0.02 19.52
C LEU A 293 6.02 0.53 20.00
N TYR A 294 5.21 -0.28 20.69
CA TYR A 294 4.06 0.13 21.47
C TYR A 294 3.96 -0.65 22.79
N ASP A 295 4.05 0.08 23.90
CA ASP A 295 3.81 -0.37 25.28
C ASP A 295 3.12 0.75 26.10
N GLY A 296 2.52 1.72 25.41
CA GLY A 296 1.92 2.90 26.02
C GLY A 296 0.50 2.67 26.55
N THR A 297 -0.03 3.67 27.26
CA THR A 297 -1.40 3.66 27.82
C THR A 297 -2.41 4.46 26.99
N PHE A 298 -1.94 5.24 26.01
CA PHE A 298 -2.76 6.06 25.10
C PHE A 298 -2.89 5.41 23.72
N SER A 299 -3.80 5.91 22.88
CA SER A 299 -4.03 5.36 21.53
C SER A 299 -2.78 5.31 20.64
N THR A 300 -1.79 6.17 20.89
CA THR A 300 -0.53 6.25 20.13
C THR A 300 0.65 6.40 21.09
N LYS A 301 1.71 5.61 20.88
CA LYS A 301 3.06 5.84 21.43
C LYS A 301 3.88 6.62 20.40
N ARG A 302 4.66 7.60 20.87
CA ARG A 302 5.55 8.42 20.04
C ARG A 302 7.00 8.09 20.36
N HIS A 303 7.79 7.87 19.32
CA HIS A 303 9.25 7.73 19.39
C HIS A 303 9.87 8.97 18.77
N LYS A 304 10.84 9.59 19.46
CA LYS A 304 11.55 10.73 18.89
C LYS A 304 12.58 10.22 17.88
N VAL A 305 12.39 10.56 16.62
CA VAL A 305 13.29 10.19 15.52
C VAL A 305 14.21 11.38 15.25
N VAL A 306 15.51 11.12 15.20
CA VAL A 306 16.57 12.16 15.13
C VAL A 306 17.52 11.86 13.97
N ASP A 307 17.86 12.91 13.22
CA ASP A 307 18.88 12.86 12.16
C ASP A 307 20.28 13.22 12.69
N GLU A 308 21.29 13.13 11.82
CA GLU A 308 22.69 13.46 12.14
C GLU A 308 22.92 14.92 12.61
N LYS A 309 22.01 15.82 12.25
CA LYS A 309 22.08 17.25 12.53
C LYS A 309 21.24 17.62 13.75
N ASN A 310 20.76 16.65 14.52
CA ASN A 310 19.86 16.81 15.67
C ASN A 310 18.49 17.43 15.33
N ASN A 311 18.08 17.43 14.05
CA ASN A 311 16.68 17.70 13.73
C ASN A 311 15.84 16.49 14.15
N TRP A 312 14.61 16.74 14.59
CA TRP A 312 13.76 15.67 15.08
C TRP A 312 12.29 15.87 14.73
N LEU A 313 11.58 14.76 14.66
CA LEU A 313 10.12 14.67 14.67
C LEU A 313 9.71 13.36 15.36
N ASN A 314 8.42 13.17 15.63
CA ASN A 314 7.98 11.90 16.20
C ASN A 314 7.66 10.88 15.12
N MET A 315 7.88 9.60 15.42
CA MET A 315 7.23 8.47 14.77
C MET A 315 6.09 7.95 15.64
N GLU A 316 4.91 7.74 15.04
CA GLU A 316 3.69 7.31 15.71
C GLU A 316 3.42 5.82 15.51
N ILE A 317 3.31 5.09 16.62
CA ILE A 317 2.84 3.70 16.65
C ILE A 317 1.51 3.65 17.42
N TRP A 318 0.46 3.18 16.76
CA TRP A 318 -0.88 3.06 17.30
C TRP A 318 -1.04 1.76 18.09
N LYS A 319 -1.92 1.77 19.08
CA LYS A 319 -2.17 0.65 19.99
C LYS A 319 -2.57 -0.68 19.35
N THR A 320 -3.02 -0.63 18.10
CA THR A 320 -3.47 -1.80 17.33
C THR A 320 -2.44 -2.26 16.32
N ALA A 321 -1.30 -1.57 16.19
CA ALA A 321 -0.26 -1.93 15.23
C ALA A 321 0.18 -3.38 15.50
N VAL A 322 0.17 -4.22 14.46
CA VAL A 322 0.51 -5.66 14.61
C VAL A 322 1.96 -5.86 15.02
N PHE A 323 2.80 -4.87 14.76
CA PHE A 323 4.22 -4.82 15.11
C PHE A 323 4.50 -3.99 16.37
N GLY A 324 3.46 -3.58 17.11
CA GLY A 324 3.61 -2.82 18.35
C GLY A 324 4.39 -3.59 19.42
N GLY A 325 4.30 -4.92 19.45
CA GLY A 325 5.02 -5.77 20.41
C GLY A 325 6.52 -5.97 20.12
N ASP A 326 7.01 -5.49 18.98
CA ASP A 326 8.42 -5.59 18.62
C ASP A 326 9.27 -4.67 19.51
N SER A 327 10.51 -5.10 19.81
CA SER A 327 11.45 -4.25 20.54
C SER A 327 11.81 -3.02 19.71
N THR A 328 11.97 -1.87 20.37
CA THR A 328 12.39 -0.63 19.72
C THR A 328 13.80 -0.81 19.12
N PRO A 329 14.01 -0.60 17.80
CA PRO A 329 15.33 -0.69 17.18
C PRO A 329 16.30 0.35 17.76
N LYS A 330 17.58 -0.02 17.90
CA LYS A 330 18.60 0.84 18.53
C LYS A 330 19.56 1.49 17.54
N GLY A 331 19.71 0.88 16.37
CA GLY A 331 20.63 1.33 15.35
C GLY A 331 20.01 2.38 14.43
N ARG A 332 20.78 2.72 13.41
CA ARG A 332 20.45 3.74 12.43
C ARG A 332 19.90 3.12 11.16
N GLY A 333 19.22 3.90 10.34
CA GLY A 333 18.76 3.45 9.04
C GLY A 333 17.73 4.39 8.45
N SER A 334 16.68 3.82 7.84
CA SER A 334 15.64 4.60 7.17
C SER A 334 14.24 4.25 7.65
N ILE A 335 13.34 5.23 7.55
CA ILE A 335 11.92 5.07 7.85
C ILE A 335 11.12 5.50 6.62
N ILE A 336 10.26 4.61 6.14
CA ILE A 336 9.22 4.92 5.17
C ILE A 336 7.92 5.20 5.95
N ALA A 337 7.17 6.23 5.58
CA ALA A 337 5.98 6.60 6.31
C ALA A 337 5.07 7.53 5.50
N VAL A 338 3.81 7.65 5.92
CA VAL A 338 3.03 8.85 5.62
C VAL A 338 3.30 9.92 6.68
N VAL A 339 3.36 11.19 6.28
CA VAL A 339 3.46 12.32 7.20
C VAL A 339 2.08 12.64 7.74
N THR A 340 1.82 12.37 9.03
CA THR A 340 0.54 12.77 9.64
C THR A 340 0.59 14.25 10.04
N VAL A 341 -0.54 14.94 9.88
CA VAL A 341 -0.69 16.35 10.23
C VAL A 341 -1.84 16.50 11.20
N SER A 342 -1.61 17.22 12.31
CA SER A 342 -2.67 17.63 13.23
C SER A 342 -2.35 19.00 13.82
N MET A 343 -3.35 19.68 14.36
CA MET A 343 -3.22 21.01 14.95
C MET A 343 -3.67 20.99 16.40
N SER A 344 -3.08 21.87 17.22
CA SER A 344 -3.57 22.13 18.57
C SER A 344 -4.99 22.70 18.54
N LYS A 345 -5.72 22.57 19.66
CA LYS A 345 -7.12 23.03 19.78
C LYS A 345 -7.30 24.53 19.49
N ASP A 346 -6.27 25.34 19.77
CA ASP A 346 -6.23 26.78 19.50
C ASP A 346 -5.79 27.11 18.06
N GLY A 347 -5.45 26.11 17.25
CA GLY A 347 -4.97 26.27 15.88
C GLY A 347 -3.56 26.85 15.76
N GLN A 348 -2.83 27.09 16.85
CA GLN A 348 -1.55 27.79 16.82
C GLN A 348 -0.35 26.89 16.47
N LYS A 349 -0.44 25.59 16.74
CA LYS A 349 0.64 24.63 16.50
C LYS A 349 0.20 23.57 15.53
N THR A 350 1.03 23.31 14.53
CA THR A 350 0.89 22.16 13.63
C THR A 350 1.91 21.10 14.01
N TYR A 351 1.44 19.89 14.28
CA TYR A 351 2.24 18.71 14.57
C TYR A 351 2.37 17.87 13.31
N ARG A 352 3.61 17.47 13.01
CA ARG A 352 3.95 16.58 11.91
C ARG A 352 4.70 15.38 12.45
N ASN A 353 4.25 14.20 12.09
CA ASN A 353 4.86 12.96 12.57
C ASN A 353 4.99 11.97 11.43
N LEU A 354 5.96 11.05 11.54
CA LEU A 354 6.05 9.88 10.67
C LEU A 354 5.09 8.82 11.16
N ARG A 355 4.35 8.20 10.25
CA ARG A 355 3.55 7.03 10.57
C ARG A 355 3.79 5.89 9.56
N PRO A 356 4.64 4.91 9.90
CA PRO A 356 4.86 3.73 9.06
C PRO A 356 3.57 2.92 8.95
N SER A 357 3.31 2.30 7.80
CA SER A 357 2.15 1.44 7.62
C SER A 357 2.40 0.04 8.15
N VAL A 358 3.59 -0.50 7.92
CA VAL A 358 3.99 -1.86 8.26
C VAL A 358 5.36 -1.89 8.94
N ARG A 359 5.72 -3.01 9.59
CA ARG A 359 7.02 -3.17 10.26
C ARG A 359 8.21 -2.96 9.34
N ALA A 360 8.11 -3.43 8.10
CA ALA A 360 9.16 -3.34 7.09
C ALA A 360 9.50 -1.88 6.72
N ASP A 361 8.60 -0.94 6.99
CA ASP A 361 8.85 0.48 6.77
C ASP A 361 9.87 1.06 7.77
N ILE A 362 10.11 0.39 8.90
CA ILE A 362 11.09 0.78 9.92
C ILE A 362 12.39 -0.01 9.68
N ALA A 363 13.18 0.42 8.71
CA ALA A 363 14.45 -0.20 8.35
C ALA A 363 15.61 0.41 9.17
N LEU A 364 15.54 0.26 10.49
CA LEU A 364 16.60 0.63 11.43
C LEU A 364 17.37 -0.62 11.86
N GLU A 365 18.69 -0.50 11.97
CA GLU A 365 19.55 -1.55 12.53
C GLU A 365 19.19 -1.87 14.00
N ASN A 366 19.54 -3.07 14.46
CA ASN A 366 19.27 -3.51 15.84
C ASN A 366 20.48 -3.38 16.76
#